data_AF-A0A512UG38-F1
#
_entry.id   AF-A0A512UG38-F1
#
_cell.length_a   1.000
_cell.length_b   1.000
_cell.length_c   1.000
_cell.angle_alpha   90.00
_cell.angle_beta   90.00
_cell.angle_gamma   90.00
#
_symmetry.space_group_name_H-M   'P 1'
#
loop_
_entity.id
_entity.type
_entity.pdbx_description
1 polymer ?
#
loop_
_entity_poly.entity_id
_entity_poly.type
_entity_poly.pdbx_seq_one_letter_code
_entity_poly.pdbx_strand_id
1 'polypeptide(L)'
;MPETYLQRAEKHASPVAARLLRLMEEKKSNLCASVDVSTTKEFLELIESLAPFICLVKTHIDIIDDFSYEGTIVPLLELSKKHKFMIFEDRKFADIGNTVKKQYSGGVYQIAKWADITNAHGITGAGIVKGLKEAAAETTSEPRGLLMLAELSSKGSLAYGEYTEKTVEIAKTD
;
A
#
# COMPACT_ATOMS: atom_id res chain seq x y z
N MET A 1 10.59 -17.31 21.12
CA MET A 1 11.34 -16.10 20.72
C MET A 1 10.59 -15.43 19.59
N PRO A 2 10.60 -14.09 19.47
CA PRO A 2 10.02 -13.40 18.32
C PRO A 2 10.76 -13.83 17.03
N GLU A 3 10.01 -14.09 15.97
CA GLU A 3 10.58 -14.45 14.66
C GLU A 3 11.26 -13.26 13.99
N THR A 4 12.36 -13.50 13.28
CA THR A 4 13.03 -12.48 12.45
C THR A 4 12.24 -12.17 11.19
N TYR A 5 12.57 -11.07 10.49
CA TYR A 5 11.93 -10.75 9.21
C TYR A 5 12.17 -11.83 8.17
N LEU A 6 13.39 -12.40 8.09
CA LEU A 6 13.70 -13.49 7.18
C LEU A 6 12.85 -14.75 7.45
N GLN A 7 12.76 -15.18 8.72
CA GLN A 7 11.96 -16.35 9.10
C GLN A 7 10.48 -16.19 8.75
N ARG A 8 9.94 -14.97 8.93
CA ARG A 8 8.58 -14.64 8.53
C ARG A 8 8.43 -14.66 7.01
N ALA A 9 9.40 -14.13 6.27
CA ALA A 9 9.36 -14.07 4.81
C ALA A 9 9.34 -15.45 4.15
N GLU A 10 10.02 -16.44 4.73
CA GLU A 10 10.07 -17.81 4.24
C GLU A 10 8.74 -18.56 4.38
N LYS A 11 7.89 -18.15 5.33
CA LYS A 11 6.61 -18.80 5.66
C LYS A 11 5.39 -18.03 5.16
N HIS A 12 5.57 -16.76 4.77
CA HIS A 12 4.44 -15.88 4.47
C HIS A 12 3.76 -16.29 3.15
N ALA A 13 2.46 -16.58 3.18
CA ALA A 13 1.70 -17.01 2.01
C ALA A 13 1.59 -15.91 0.93
N SER A 14 1.47 -14.65 1.34
CA SER A 14 1.44 -13.50 0.43
C SER A 14 2.84 -13.17 -0.15
N PRO A 15 3.04 -13.22 -1.48
CA PRO A 15 4.34 -12.92 -2.10
C PRO A 15 4.82 -11.48 -1.88
N VAL A 16 3.90 -10.51 -1.86
CA VAL A 16 4.22 -9.10 -1.63
C VAL A 16 4.72 -8.87 -0.19
N ALA A 17 4.15 -9.56 0.79
CA ALA A 17 4.58 -9.48 2.18
C ALA A 17 5.95 -10.17 2.37
N ALA A 18 6.15 -11.35 1.76
CA ALA A 18 7.45 -12.01 1.76
C ALA A 18 8.54 -11.12 1.14
N ARG A 19 8.23 -10.41 0.04
CA ARG A 19 9.15 -9.44 -0.59
C ARG A 19 9.50 -8.29 0.36
N LEU A 20 8.51 -7.68 1.02
CA LEU A 20 8.76 -6.60 1.98
C LEU A 20 9.62 -7.07 3.15
N LEU A 21 9.32 -8.24 3.72
CA LEU A 21 10.06 -8.80 4.85
C LEU A 21 11.53 -9.11 4.48
N ARG A 22 11.79 -9.67 3.29
CA ARG A 22 13.17 -9.84 2.79
C ARG A 22 13.89 -8.51 2.64
N LEU A 23 13.19 -7.50 2.13
CA LEU A 23 13.76 -6.17 1.97
C LEU A 23 14.11 -5.53 3.32
N MET A 24 13.26 -5.69 4.32
CA MET A 24 13.51 -5.20 5.68
C MET A 24 14.75 -5.84 6.28
N GLU A 25 14.93 -7.15 6.06
CA GLU A 25 16.12 -7.89 6.48
C GLU A 25 17.38 -7.41 5.74
N GLU A 26 17.32 -7.26 4.40
CA GLU A 26 18.44 -6.82 3.56
C GLU A 26 18.91 -5.42 3.94
N LYS A 27 17.97 -4.49 4.08
CA LYS A 27 18.26 -3.07 4.36
C LYS A 27 18.45 -2.76 5.83
N LYS A 28 18.21 -3.74 6.72
CA LYS A 28 18.16 -3.54 8.18
C LYS A 28 17.27 -2.36 8.56
N SER A 29 16.15 -2.24 7.87
CA SER A 29 15.18 -1.16 8.05
C SER A 29 13.77 -1.69 8.09
N ASN A 30 13.00 -1.21 9.05
CA ASN A 30 11.56 -1.38 9.13
C ASN A 30 10.83 -0.03 9.03
N LEU A 31 11.54 1.01 8.57
CA LEU A 31 11.03 2.35 8.44
C LEU A 31 10.18 2.48 7.17
N CYS A 32 8.96 2.95 7.36
CA CYS A 32 8.09 3.45 6.30
C CYS A 32 8.10 4.98 6.35
N ALA A 33 8.45 5.66 5.25
CA ALA A 33 8.36 7.11 5.15
C ALA A 33 6.99 7.53 4.60
N SER A 34 6.25 8.35 5.34
CA SER A 34 5.09 9.07 4.82
C SER A 34 5.56 10.37 4.19
N VAL A 35 5.36 10.53 2.89
CA VAL A 35 5.80 11.71 2.14
C VAL A 35 4.57 12.46 1.63
N ASP A 36 4.04 13.33 2.49
CA ASP A 36 2.82 14.09 2.26
C ASP A 36 3.16 15.55 1.90
N VAL A 37 3.60 15.76 0.66
CA VAL A 37 3.91 17.08 0.08
C VAL A 37 3.05 17.30 -1.17
N SER A 38 2.97 18.54 -1.67
CA SER A 38 2.00 18.89 -2.72
C SER A 38 2.58 18.97 -4.14
N THR A 39 3.90 18.91 -4.32
CA THR A 39 4.52 18.99 -5.66
C THR A 39 5.34 17.73 -5.98
N THR A 40 5.31 17.32 -7.24
CA THR A 40 6.08 16.16 -7.73
C THR A 40 7.58 16.34 -7.49
N LYS A 41 8.11 17.55 -7.66
CA LYS A 41 9.53 17.84 -7.45
C LYS A 41 9.94 17.54 -5.99
N GLU A 42 9.25 18.14 -5.03
CA GLU A 42 9.55 17.95 -3.61
C GLU A 42 9.34 16.49 -3.20
N PHE A 43 8.28 15.86 -3.72
CA PHE A 43 7.96 14.46 -3.47
C PHE A 43 9.11 13.52 -3.89
N LEU A 44 9.63 13.67 -5.11
CA LEU A 44 10.72 12.84 -5.62
C LEU A 44 12.06 13.14 -4.93
N GLU A 45 12.39 14.42 -4.70
CA GLU A 45 13.64 14.82 -4.03
C GLU A 45 13.69 14.28 -2.59
N LEU A 46 12.58 14.38 -1.85
CA LEU A 46 12.50 13.86 -0.49
C LEU A 46 12.59 12.32 -0.46
N ILE A 47 11.89 11.63 -1.36
CA ILE A 47 11.99 10.17 -1.48
C ILE A 47 13.43 9.74 -1.78
N GLU A 48 14.11 10.37 -2.74
CA GLU A 48 15.49 10.01 -3.08
C GLU A 48 16.44 10.15 -1.88
N SER A 49 16.27 11.20 -1.07
CA SER A 49 17.09 11.40 0.14
C SER A 49 16.84 10.33 1.22
N LEU A 50 15.60 9.86 1.35
CA LEU A 50 15.18 8.87 2.36
C LEU A 50 15.39 7.43 1.89
N ALA A 51 15.42 7.20 0.57
CA ALA A 51 15.39 5.88 -0.04
C ALA A 51 16.44 4.89 0.49
N PRO A 52 17.69 5.28 0.85
CA PRO A 52 18.65 4.37 1.46
C PRO A 52 18.20 3.77 2.81
N PHE A 53 17.35 4.48 3.57
CA PHE A 53 17.03 4.17 4.96
C PHE A 53 15.65 3.51 5.15
N ILE A 54 14.85 3.38 4.11
CA ILE A 54 13.46 2.92 4.19
C ILE A 54 13.23 1.61 3.44
N CYS A 55 12.26 0.82 3.89
CA CYS A 55 11.76 -0.35 3.16
C CYS A 55 10.47 -0.05 2.38
N LEU A 56 9.74 0.99 2.78
CA LEU A 56 8.43 1.35 2.24
C LEU A 56 8.29 2.87 2.16
N VAL A 57 7.70 3.37 1.08
CA VAL A 57 7.19 4.74 0.99
C VAL A 57 5.67 4.68 1.02
N LYS A 58 5.06 5.46 1.90
CA LYS A 58 3.62 5.71 1.90
C LYS A 58 3.33 7.01 1.18
N THR A 59 2.41 6.97 0.23
CA THR A 59 2.03 8.10 -0.63
C THR A 59 0.56 8.47 -0.44
N HIS A 60 0.24 9.71 -0.78
CA HIS A 60 -1.11 10.16 -1.13
C HIS A 60 -0.96 10.87 -2.48
N ILE A 61 -1.09 10.16 -3.60
CA ILE A 61 -0.86 10.80 -4.91
C ILE A 61 -1.94 11.84 -5.27
N ASP A 62 -3.07 11.81 -4.58
CA ASP A 62 -4.23 12.66 -4.81
C ASP A 62 -4.10 14.05 -4.16
N ILE A 63 -3.03 14.28 -3.39
CA ILE A 63 -2.67 15.62 -2.86
C ILE A 63 -1.53 16.30 -3.63
N ILE A 64 -1.04 15.68 -4.71
CA ILE A 64 -0.02 16.25 -5.60
C ILE A 64 -0.71 17.13 -6.66
N ASP A 65 -0.48 18.44 -6.58
CA ASP A 65 -1.15 19.45 -7.41
C ASP A 65 -0.79 19.32 -8.89
N ASP A 66 0.43 18.90 -9.20
CA ASP A 66 0.99 18.77 -10.55
C ASP A 66 1.09 17.30 -11.01
N PHE A 67 0.22 16.43 -10.50
CA PHE A 67 0.26 14.99 -10.79
C PHE A 67 0.19 14.73 -12.30
N SER A 68 1.12 13.91 -12.78
CA SER A 68 1.00 13.19 -14.05
C SER A 68 1.59 11.80 -13.88
N TYR A 69 1.07 10.83 -14.63
CA TYR A 69 1.59 9.47 -14.54
C TYR A 69 3.07 9.42 -14.96
N GLU A 70 3.39 10.10 -16.07
CA GLU A 70 4.74 10.18 -16.64
C GLU A 70 5.70 11.00 -15.78
N GLY A 71 5.25 12.10 -15.16
CA GLY A 71 6.10 12.97 -14.35
C GLY A 71 6.27 12.51 -12.90
N THR A 72 5.26 11.85 -12.32
CA THR A 72 5.25 11.49 -10.90
C THR A 72 5.52 9.99 -10.70
N ILE A 73 4.77 9.12 -11.39
CA ILE A 73 4.81 7.67 -11.13
C ILE A 73 6.02 7.00 -11.78
N VAL A 74 6.35 7.35 -13.02
CA VAL A 74 7.49 6.73 -13.72
C VAL A 74 8.81 6.97 -12.95
N PRO A 75 9.16 8.20 -12.55
CA PRO A 75 10.38 8.44 -11.75
C PRO A 75 10.32 7.79 -10.36
N LEU A 76 9.15 7.75 -9.72
CA LEU A 76 8.98 7.05 -8.44
C LEU A 76 9.32 5.55 -8.57
N LEU A 77 8.88 4.90 -9.65
CA LEU A 77 9.20 3.50 -9.93
C LEU A 77 10.70 3.30 -10.22
N GLU A 78 11.36 4.26 -10.86
CA GLU A 78 12.81 4.24 -11.07
C GLU A 78 13.56 4.33 -9.73
N LEU A 79 13.15 5.23 -8.84
CA LEU A 79 13.70 5.35 -7.49
C LEU A 79 13.49 4.08 -6.69
N SER A 80 12.28 3.50 -6.73
CA SER A 80 11.93 2.25 -6.05
C SER A 80 12.85 1.10 -6.48
N LYS A 81 13.09 0.95 -7.80
CA LYS A 81 14.02 -0.06 -8.34
C LYS A 81 15.47 0.23 -7.97
N LYS A 82 15.92 1.48 -8.12
CA LYS A 82 17.30 1.92 -7.84
C LYS A 82 17.69 1.70 -6.38
N HIS A 83 16.81 2.07 -5.45
CA HIS A 83 17.11 2.07 -4.02
C HIS A 83 16.49 0.90 -3.26
N LYS A 84 15.71 0.05 -3.92
CA LYS A 84 14.97 -1.07 -3.33
C LYS A 84 14.08 -0.61 -2.18
N PHE A 85 12.93 -0.04 -2.52
CA PHE A 85 11.82 0.17 -1.57
C PHE A 85 10.50 -0.18 -2.25
N MET A 86 9.51 -0.56 -1.45
CA MET A 86 8.15 -0.78 -1.95
C MET A 86 7.30 0.49 -1.82
N ILE A 87 6.21 0.55 -2.57
CA ILE A 87 5.31 1.71 -2.59
C ILE A 87 3.94 1.30 -2.02
N PHE A 88 3.45 2.09 -1.07
CA PHE A 88 2.14 1.95 -0.45
C PHE A 88 1.31 3.22 -0.70
N GLU A 89 0.27 3.11 -1.52
CA GLU A 89 -0.68 4.20 -1.69
C GLU A 89 -1.77 4.15 -0.60
N ASP A 90 -1.84 5.19 0.23
CA ASP A 90 -2.70 5.29 1.41
C ASP A 90 -4.11 5.78 1.07
N ARG A 91 -4.72 5.15 0.05
CA ARG A 91 -5.98 5.61 -0.54
C ARG A 91 -7.20 5.41 0.35
N LYS A 92 -7.14 4.49 1.31
CA LYS A 92 -8.22 4.12 2.24
C LYS A 92 -9.54 3.82 1.52
N PHE A 93 -9.53 2.82 0.64
CA PHE A 93 -10.74 2.42 -0.09
C PHE A 93 -11.89 2.08 0.87
N ALA A 94 -13.11 2.52 0.53
CA ALA A 94 -14.31 2.34 1.35
C ALA A 94 -15.57 2.23 0.48
N ASP A 95 -15.46 1.54 -0.67
CA ASP A 95 -16.57 1.27 -1.59
C ASP A 95 -16.57 -0.22 -1.99
N ILE A 96 -17.59 -0.67 -2.72
CA ILE A 96 -17.80 -2.08 -3.08
C ILE A 96 -17.86 -2.31 -4.60
N GLY A 97 -17.84 -3.59 -4.97
CA GLY A 97 -18.18 -4.05 -6.32
C GLY A 97 -17.30 -3.45 -7.41
N ASN A 98 -17.92 -3.09 -8.53
CA ASN A 98 -17.20 -2.60 -9.71
C ASN A 98 -16.63 -1.18 -9.52
N THR A 99 -17.18 -0.39 -8.59
CA THR A 99 -16.70 0.98 -8.35
C THR A 99 -15.31 0.96 -7.74
N VAL A 100 -15.10 0.20 -6.66
CA VAL A 100 -13.78 0.10 -6.02
C VAL A 100 -12.74 -0.53 -6.95
N LYS A 101 -13.15 -1.50 -7.80
CA LYS A 101 -12.28 -2.05 -8.86
C LYS A 101 -11.76 -0.94 -9.77
N LYS A 102 -12.66 -0.13 -10.33
CA LYS A 102 -12.32 0.94 -11.26
C LYS A 102 -11.52 2.07 -10.62
N GLN A 103 -11.79 2.40 -9.35
CA GLN A 103 -11.01 3.39 -8.61
C GLN A 103 -9.56 2.93 -8.39
N TYR A 104 -9.36 1.63 -8.19
CA TYR A 104 -8.03 1.06 -7.96
C TYR A 104 -7.25 0.81 -9.26
N SER A 105 -7.88 0.22 -10.29
CA SER A 105 -7.17 -0.14 -11.53
C SER A 105 -7.13 0.95 -12.59
N GLY A 106 -8.13 1.83 -12.61
CA GLY A 106 -8.34 2.81 -13.67
C GLY A 106 -8.22 4.25 -13.19
N GLY A 107 -8.99 5.13 -13.83
CA GLY A 107 -8.98 6.56 -13.56
C GLY A 107 -7.64 7.21 -13.90
N VAL A 108 -7.43 8.40 -13.37
CA VAL A 108 -6.20 9.18 -13.58
C VAL A 108 -5.00 8.50 -12.91
N TYR A 109 -5.19 7.97 -11.71
CA TYR A 109 -4.10 7.48 -10.86
C TYR A 109 -3.66 6.04 -11.14
N GLN A 110 -4.55 5.18 -11.63
CA GLN A 110 -4.22 3.78 -12.02
C GLN A 110 -3.42 3.03 -10.96
N ILE A 111 -3.82 3.17 -9.68
CA ILE A 111 -3.05 2.81 -8.48
C ILE A 111 -2.52 1.38 -8.54
N ALA A 112 -3.35 0.42 -8.96
CA ALA A 112 -2.98 -1.00 -9.05
C ALA A 112 -1.81 -1.28 -10.00
N LYS A 113 -1.52 -0.39 -10.96
CA LYS A 113 -0.38 -0.55 -11.88
C LYS A 113 0.96 -0.38 -11.19
N TRP A 114 1.05 0.44 -10.15
CA TRP A 114 2.34 0.85 -9.59
C TRP A 114 2.46 0.68 -8.06
N ALA A 115 1.38 0.84 -7.30
CA ALA A 115 1.43 0.68 -5.85
C ALA A 115 1.53 -0.81 -5.51
N ASP A 116 2.56 -1.20 -4.75
CA ASP A 116 2.70 -2.59 -4.30
C ASP A 116 1.65 -2.95 -3.25
N ILE A 117 1.31 -1.97 -2.41
CA ILE A 117 0.38 -2.11 -1.30
C ILE A 117 -0.65 -0.97 -1.37
N THR A 118 -1.88 -1.26 -0.99
CA THR A 118 -2.90 -0.25 -0.66
C THR A 118 -3.60 -0.64 0.65
N ASN A 119 -4.54 0.17 1.12
CA ASN A 119 -5.37 -0.14 2.27
C ASN A 119 -6.88 0.08 2.02
N ALA A 120 -7.68 -0.52 2.89
CA ALA A 120 -9.14 -0.44 2.83
C ALA A 120 -9.78 -0.45 4.22
N HIS A 121 -10.93 0.21 4.34
CA HIS A 121 -11.81 0.14 5.50
C HIS A 121 -12.61 -1.17 5.51
N GLY A 122 -12.90 -1.69 6.71
CA GLY A 122 -13.74 -2.87 6.90
C GLY A 122 -15.25 -2.61 6.79
N ILE A 123 -15.67 -1.34 6.84
CA ILE A 123 -17.09 -0.93 6.89
C ILE A 123 -17.94 -1.47 5.73
N THR A 124 -17.33 -1.70 4.57
CA THR A 124 -17.99 -2.19 3.36
C THR A 124 -18.12 -3.71 3.28
N GLY A 125 -17.62 -4.44 4.28
CA GLY A 125 -17.61 -5.91 4.30
C GLY A 125 -16.56 -6.53 3.37
N ALA A 126 -16.47 -7.87 3.39
CA ALA A 126 -15.43 -8.64 2.70
C ALA A 126 -15.42 -8.48 1.16
N GLY A 127 -16.49 -7.94 0.56
CA GLY A 127 -16.55 -7.65 -0.87
C GLY A 127 -15.44 -6.70 -1.34
N ILE A 128 -14.91 -5.83 -0.47
CA ILE A 128 -13.81 -4.92 -0.79
C ILE A 128 -12.51 -5.65 -1.07
N VAL A 129 -12.21 -6.70 -0.28
CA VAL A 129 -11.00 -7.54 -0.45
C VAL A 129 -11.07 -8.24 -1.81
N LYS A 130 -12.21 -8.90 -2.09
CA LYS A 130 -12.44 -9.58 -3.38
C LYS A 130 -12.33 -8.61 -4.56
N GLY A 131 -12.98 -7.45 -4.47
CA GLY A 131 -12.95 -6.45 -5.55
C GLY A 131 -11.54 -5.96 -5.84
N LEU A 132 -10.80 -5.52 -4.82
CA LEU A 132 -9.43 -5.04 -4.99
C LEU A 132 -8.48 -6.14 -5.48
N LYS A 133 -8.65 -7.38 -5.02
CA LYS A 133 -7.87 -8.53 -5.48
C LYS A 133 -8.11 -8.83 -6.97
N GLU A 134 -9.36 -8.86 -7.40
CA GLU A 134 -9.70 -9.05 -8.83
C GLU A 134 -9.12 -7.91 -9.69
N ALA A 135 -9.28 -6.66 -9.25
CA ALA A 135 -8.73 -5.51 -9.97
C ALA A 135 -7.20 -5.56 -10.10
N ALA A 136 -6.48 -5.97 -9.04
CA ALA A 136 -5.04 -6.19 -9.13
C ALA A 136 -4.69 -7.26 -10.19
N ALA A 137 -5.34 -8.42 -10.13
CA ALA A 137 -5.08 -9.54 -11.03
C ALA A 137 -5.40 -9.23 -12.51
N GLU A 138 -6.42 -8.41 -12.76
CA GLU A 138 -6.79 -7.93 -14.10
C GLU A 138 -5.81 -6.86 -14.64
N THR A 139 -5.06 -6.19 -13.76
CA THR A 139 -4.23 -5.03 -14.11
C THR A 139 -2.76 -5.35 -14.28
N THR A 140 -2.23 -6.28 -13.48
CA THR A 140 -0.79 -6.57 -13.43
C THR A 140 -0.51 -8.01 -13.00
N SER A 141 0.59 -8.57 -13.49
CA SER A 141 1.14 -9.85 -13.01
C SER A 141 1.99 -9.70 -11.75
N GLU A 142 2.32 -8.47 -11.36
CA GLU A 142 3.10 -8.21 -10.15
C GLU A 142 2.25 -8.44 -8.88
N PRO A 143 2.81 -9.04 -7.81
CA PRO A 143 2.09 -9.20 -6.56
C PRO A 143 1.61 -7.86 -5.97
N ARG A 144 0.39 -7.87 -5.42
CA ARG A 144 -0.23 -6.72 -4.74
C ARG A 144 -0.72 -7.10 -3.35
N GLY A 145 -0.67 -6.15 -2.42
CA GLY A 145 -1.05 -6.34 -1.03
C GLY A 145 -2.14 -5.38 -0.58
N LEU A 146 -2.95 -5.84 0.37
CA LEU A 146 -3.98 -5.04 1.01
C LEU A 146 -3.78 -5.02 2.52
N LEU A 147 -3.80 -3.83 3.12
CA LEU A 147 -3.83 -3.63 4.56
C LEU A 147 -5.24 -3.24 4.99
N MET A 148 -5.81 -3.98 5.95
CA MET A 148 -7.13 -3.65 6.51
C MET A 148 -7.02 -2.65 7.65
N LEU A 149 -7.86 -1.61 7.62
CA LEU A 149 -7.96 -0.60 8.67
C LEU A 149 -8.94 -1.05 9.76
N ALA A 150 -8.47 -1.94 10.62
CA ALA A 150 -9.28 -2.54 11.69
C ALA A 150 -9.52 -1.60 12.88
N GLU A 151 -8.56 -0.73 13.19
CA GLU A 151 -8.68 0.24 14.27
C GLU A 151 -8.16 1.60 13.78
N LEU A 152 -8.83 2.69 14.18
CA LEU A 152 -8.42 4.05 13.83
C LEU A 152 -8.20 4.86 15.10
N SER A 153 -7.06 5.55 15.16
CA SER A 153 -6.62 6.34 16.31
C SER A 153 -7.18 7.77 16.35
N SER A 154 -7.90 8.19 15.30
CA SER A 154 -8.49 9.53 15.23
C SER A 154 -9.53 9.74 16.33
N LYS A 155 -9.50 10.91 16.97
CA LYS A 155 -10.49 11.31 17.98
C LYS A 155 -11.90 11.19 17.40
N GLY A 156 -12.79 10.46 18.10
CA GLY A 156 -14.18 10.24 17.67
C GLY A 156 -14.37 9.09 16.68
N SER A 157 -13.33 8.29 16.43
CA SER A 157 -13.43 7.07 15.61
C SER A 157 -14.50 6.11 16.15
N LEU A 158 -15.25 5.50 15.22
CA LEU A 158 -16.16 4.38 15.48
C LEU A 158 -15.49 3.00 15.25
N ALA A 159 -14.22 3.00 14.84
CA ALA A 159 -13.46 1.79 14.52
C ALA A 159 -12.75 1.23 15.76
N TYR A 160 -13.53 0.64 16.66
CA TYR A 160 -13.06 -0.05 17.86
C TYR A 160 -13.98 -1.24 18.20
N GLY A 161 -13.54 -2.11 19.10
CA GLY A 161 -14.36 -3.23 19.61
C GLY A 161 -14.85 -4.16 18.50
N GLU A 162 -16.16 -4.34 18.38
CA GLU A 162 -16.79 -5.22 17.38
C GLU A 162 -16.40 -4.85 15.93
N TYR A 163 -16.18 -3.56 15.63
CA TYR A 163 -15.70 -3.14 14.31
C TYR A 163 -14.31 -3.74 14.01
N THR A 164 -13.41 -3.68 14.99
CA THR A 164 -12.05 -4.23 14.88
C THR A 164 -12.10 -5.73 14.64
N GLU A 165 -12.88 -6.45 15.46
CA GLU A 165 -13.04 -7.90 15.34
C GLU A 165 -13.56 -8.29 13.95
N LYS A 166 -14.63 -7.66 13.47
CA LYS A 166 -15.18 -7.93 12.13
C LYS A 166 -14.20 -7.61 11.01
N THR A 167 -13.43 -6.54 11.15
CA THR A 167 -12.41 -6.19 10.15
C THR A 167 -11.25 -7.18 10.14
N VAL A 168 -10.88 -7.73 11.32
CA VAL A 168 -9.91 -8.83 11.42
C VAL A 168 -10.46 -10.11 10.77
N GLU A 169 -11.75 -10.43 10.94
CA GLU A 169 -12.37 -11.55 10.24
C GLU A 169 -12.38 -11.37 8.72
N ILE A 170 -12.59 -10.15 8.22
CA ILE A 170 -12.43 -9.82 6.80
C ILE A 170 -10.99 -10.07 6.35
N ALA A 171 -9.99 -9.66 7.12
CA ALA A 171 -8.58 -9.85 6.78
C ALA A 171 -8.16 -11.33 6.69
N LYS A 172 -8.89 -12.25 7.35
CA LYS A 172 -8.66 -13.70 7.29
C LYS A 172 -9.27 -14.38 6.06
N THR A 173 -10.02 -13.64 5.22
CA THR A 173 -10.70 -14.22 4.06
C THR A 173 -9.80 -14.50 2.87
N ASP A 174 -8.54 -14.05 2.92
CA ASP A 174 -7.50 -14.30 1.91
C ASP A 174 -6.14 -14.61 2.56
#